data_AF-A0A382TLM0-F1
#
_entry.id   AF-A0A382TLM0-F1
#
_cell.length_a   1.000
_cell.length_b   1.000
_cell.length_c   1.000
_cell.angle_alpha   90.00
_cell.angle_beta   90.00
_cell.angle_gamma   90.00
#
_symmetry.space_group_name_H-M   'P 1'
#
loop_
_entity.id
_entity.type
_entity.pdbx_description
1 polymer ?
#
loop_
_entity_poly.entity_id
_entity_poly.type
_entity_poly.pdbx_seq_one_letter_code
_entity_poly.pdbx_strand_id
1 'polypeptide(L)' 'MQAEFITTELVIAALLLIAALVSWLTKLVRFPYTVGLVIVGVMITVLLPDKPQLAPELARELILLFLLPP' A
#
# COMPACT_ATOMS: atom_id res chain seq x y z
N MET A 1 -10.45 -17.24 -16.31
CA MET A 1 -10.25 -15.89 -16.88
C MET A 1 -11.16 -14.84 -16.24
N GLN A 2 -12.51 -14.93 -16.29
CA GLN A 2 -13.38 -13.90 -15.69
C GLN A 2 -13.24 -13.70 -14.17
N ALA A 3 -13.08 -14.77 -13.39
CA ALA A 3 -12.94 -14.66 -11.93
C ALA A 3 -11.66 -13.90 -11.50
N GLU A 4 -10.59 -14.00 -12.27
CA GLU A 4 -9.30 -13.35 -12.00
C GLU A 4 -9.38 -11.83 -12.20
N PHE A 5 -10.15 -11.38 -13.21
CA PHE A 5 -10.46 -9.97 -13.43
C PHE A 5 -11.25 -9.36 -12.27
N ILE A 6 -12.33 -10.02 -11.82
CA ILE A 6 -13.14 -9.54 -10.68
C ILE A 6 -12.29 -9.42 -9.42
N THR A 7 -11.37 -10.36 -9.21
CA THR A 7 -10.46 -10.35 -8.06
C THR A 7 -9.48 -9.16 -8.15
N THR A 8 -8.98 -8.86 -9.34
CA THR A 8 -8.04 -7.75 -9.56
C THR A 8 -8.71 -6.39 -9.41
N GLU A 9 -9.90 -6.21 -9.99
CA GLU A 9 -10.70 -4.99 -9.85
C GLU A 9 -11.04 -4.71 -8.38
N LEU A 10 -11.41 -5.75 -7.63
CA LEU A 10 -11.70 -5.65 -6.21
C LEU A 10 -10.45 -5.21 -5.42
N VAL A 11 -9.28 -5.76 -5.73
CA VAL A 11 -8.01 -5.37 -5.09
C VAL A 11 -7.69 -3.91 -5.38
N ILE A 12 -7.82 -3.48 -6.64
CA ILE A 12 -7.57 -2.09 -7.04
C ILE A 12 -8.55 -1.15 -6.33
N ALA A 13 -9.84 -1.48 -6.32
CA ALA A 13 -10.86 -0.68 -5.64
C ALA A 13 -10.58 -0.55 -4.13
N ALA A 14 -10.16 -1.63 -3.48
CA ALA A 14 -9.77 -1.61 -2.08
C ALA A 14 -8.54 -0.72 -1.83
N LEU A 15 -7.51 -0.81 -2.67
CA LEU A 15 -6.31 0.03 -2.56
C LEU A 15 -6.63 1.52 -2.76
N LEU A 16 -7.48 1.85 -3.73
CA LEU A 16 -7.94 3.23 -3.96
C LEU A 16 -8.73 3.78 -2.78
N LEU A 17 -9.61 2.96 -2.17
CA LEU A 17 -10.35 3.33 -0.98
C LEU A 17 -9.41 3.62 0.20
N ILE A 18 -8.40 2.78 0.41
CA ILE A 18 -7.38 2.99 1.45
C ILE A 18 -6.62 4.29 1.20
N ALA A 19 -6.17 4.54 -0.04
CA ALA A 19 -5.47 5.77 -0.40
C ALA A 19 -6.32 7.02 -0.14
N ALA A 20 -7.62 6.98 -0.47
CA ALA A 20 -8.55 8.08 -0.21
C ALA A 20 -8.73 8.34 1.29
N LEU A 21 -8.89 7.28 2.11
CA LEU A 21 -8.98 7.39 3.56
C LEU A 21 -7.70 7.97 4.17
N VAL A 22 -6.53 7.52 3.74
CA VAL A 22 -5.24 8.05 4.17
C VAL A 22 -5.10 9.52 3.76
N SER A 23 -5.50 9.90 2.55
CA SER A 23 -5.48 11.29 2.08
C SER A 23 -6.35 12.20 2.95
N TRP A 24 -7.55 11.73 3.30
CA TRP A 24 -8.45 12.46 4.18
C TRP A 24 -7.89 12.59 5.60
N LEU A 25 -7.38 11.49 6.18
CA LEU A 25 -6.84 11.47 7.53
C LEU A 25 -5.56 12.32 7.67
N THR A 26 -4.65 12.22 6.70
CA THR A 26 -3.39 13.00 6.68
C THR A 26 -3.66 14.50 6.57
N LYS A 27 -4.71 14.92 5.83
CA LYS A 27 -5.17 16.32 5.80
C LYS A 27 -5.71 16.79 7.16
N LEU A 28 -6.43 15.93 7.88
CA LEU A 28 -6.96 16.25 9.20
C LEU A 28 -5.85 16.48 10.23
N VAL A 29 -4.81 15.64 10.20
CA VAL A 29 -3.67 15.68 11.15
C VAL A 29 -2.55 16.62 10.68
N ARG A 30 -2.65 17.20 9.47
CA ARG A 30 -1.60 17.99 8.80
C ARG A 30 -0.27 17.24 8.68
N PHE A 31 -0.35 15.94 8.43
CA PHE A 31 0.81 15.07 8.26
C PHE A 31 1.13 14.86 6.78
N PRO A 32 2.40 14.69 6.36
CA PRO A 32 2.74 14.43 4.97
C PRO A 32 2.08 13.16 4.46
N TYR A 33 1.34 13.30 3.35
CA TYR A 33 0.59 12.21 2.71
C TYR A 33 1.45 10.97 2.44
N THR A 34 2.65 11.17 1.89
CA THR A 34 3.59 10.09 1.56
C THR A 34 3.93 9.23 2.77
N VAL A 35 4.17 9.86 3.93
CA VAL A 35 4.53 9.12 5.15
C VAL A 35 3.33 8.34 5.69
N GLY A 36 2.13 8.94 5.65
CA GLY A 36 0.89 8.23 6.02
C GLY A 36 0.65 6.99 5.15
N LEU A 37 0.88 7.12 3.84
CA LEU A 37 0.71 6.01 2.90
C LEU A 37 1.70 4.87 3.17
N VAL A 38 2.96 5.19 3.46
CA VAL A 38 4.00 4.21 3.81
C VAL A 38 3.64 3.46 5.10
N ILE A 39 3.20 4.18 6.14
CA ILE A 39 2.79 3.57 7.42
C ILE A 39 1.66 2.56 7.19
N VAL A 40 0.63 2.94 6.41
CA VAL A 40 -0.50 2.05 6.11
C VAL A 40 -0.05 0.85 5.29
N GLY A 41 0.83 1.04 4.30
CA GLY A 41 1.41 -0.07 3.53
C GLY A 41 2.16 -1.08 4.41
N VAL A 42 3.03 -0.59 5.29
CA VAL A 42 3.75 -1.43 6.27
C VAL A 42 2.78 -2.14 7.21
N MET A 43 1.77 -1.42 7.71
CA MET A 43 0.78 -1.98 8.62
C MET A 43 -0.01 -3.12 7.96
N ILE A 44 -0.41 -2.98 6.69
CA ILE A 44 -1.08 -4.02 5.92
C ILE A 44 -0.16 -5.25 5.75
N THR A 45 1.10 -5.06 5.38
CA THR A 45 2.07 -6.16 5.21
C THR A 45 2.32 -6.91 6.52
N VAL A 46 2.40 -6.21 7.65
CA VAL A 46 2.62 -6.83 8.97
C VAL A 46 1.37 -7.57 9.47
N LEU A 47 0.17 -7.02 9.25
CA LEU A 47 -1.08 -7.61 9.74
C LEU A 47 -1.62 -8.74 8.85
N LEU A 48 -1.27 -8.76 7.56
CA LEU A 48 -1.67 -9.82 6.61
C LEU A 48 -0.43 -10.56 6.06
N PRO A 49 0.26 -11.36 6.89
CA PRO A 49 1.45 -12.09 6.47
C PRO A 49 1.16 -13.24 5.48
N ASP A 50 -0.09 -13.70 5.38
CA ASP A 50 -0.50 -14.86 4.57
C ASP A 50 -0.79 -14.55 3.09
N LYS A 51 -0.55 -13.33 2.61
CA LYS A 51 -0.65 -13.00 1.18
C LYS A 51 0.74 -12.83 0.56
N PRO A 52 1.26 -13.85 -0.15
CA PRO A 52 2.61 -13.81 -0.75
C PRO A 52 2.80 -12.71 -1.80
N GLN A 53 1.72 -12.11 -2.31
CA GLN A 53 1.77 -10.96 -3.22
C GLN A 53 2.13 -9.63 -2.51
N LEU A 54 2.08 -9.58 -1.18
CA LEU A 54 2.44 -8.43 -0.34
C LEU A 54 3.73 -8.70 0.45
N ALA A 55 4.60 -9.57 -0.09
CA ALA A 55 5.78 -10.05 0.59
C ALA A 55 6.69 -8.89 1.06
N PRO A 56 7.28 -9.00 2.27
CA PRO A 56 8.26 -8.04 2.79
C PRO A 56 9.44 -7.77 1.85
N GLU A 57 9.78 -8.74 1.00
CA GLU A 57 10.78 -8.65 -0.08
C GLU A 57 10.50 -7.47 -1.02
N LEU A 58 9.25 -7.32 -1.46
CA LEU A 58 8.84 -6.28 -2.41
C LEU A 58 8.84 -4.90 -1.76
N ALA A 59 8.42 -4.81 -0.50
CA ALA A 59 8.52 -3.58 0.28
C ALA A 59 10.00 -3.17 0.46
N ARG A 60 10.89 -4.13 0.73
CA ARG A 60 12.33 -3.91 0.83
C ARG A 60 12.93 -3.44 -0.48
N GLU A 61 12.59 -4.05 -1.62
CA GLU A 61 13.06 -3.63 -2.94
C GLU A 61 12.56 -2.24 -3.32
N LEU A 62 11.29 -1.91 -3.03
CA LEU A 62 10.74 -0.57 -3.28
C LEU A 62 11.41 0.49 -2.41
N ILE A 63 11.71 0.18 -1.14
CA ILE A 63 12.46 1.09 -0.26
C ILE A 63 13.87 1.28 -0.81
N LEU A 64 14.58 0.21 -1.19
CA LEU A 64 15.94 0.29 -1.72
C LEU A 64 16.00 1.04 -3.06
N LEU A 65 15.03 0.85 -3.95
CA LEU A 65 14.93 1.56 -5.21
C LEU A 65 14.74 3.07 -4.99
N PHE A 66 13.95 3.45 -3.98
CA PHE A 66 13.69 4.86 -3.68
C PHE A 66 14.83 5.51 -2.88
N LEU A 67 15.58 4.73 -2.08
CA LEU A 67 16.69 5.22 -1.26
C LEU A 67 18.04 5.19 -1.97
N LEU A 68 18.17 4.54 -3.13
CA LEU A 68 19.41 4.57 -3.91
C LEU A 68 19.54 5.96 -4.56
N PRO A 69 20.55 6.77 -4.21
CA PRO A 69 20.93 7.91 -5.04
C PRO A 69 21.50 7.38 -6.37
N PRO A 70 21.40 8.15 -7.48
CA PRO A 70 21.94 7.76 -8.78
C PRO A 70 23.45 7.49 -8.72
#